data_AF-A0A081BV00-F1
#
_entry.id   AF-A0A081BV00-F1
#
_cell.length_a   1.000
_cell.length_b   1.000
_cell.length_c   1.000
_cell.angle_alpha   90.00
_cell.angle_beta   90.00
_cell.angle_gamma   90.00
#
_symmetry.space_group_name_H-M   'P 1'
#
loop_
_entity.id
_entity.type
_entity.pdbx_description
1 polymer ?
#
loop_
_entity_poly.entity_id
_entity_poly.type
_entity_poly.pdbx_seq_one_letter_code
_entity_poly.pdbx_strand_id
1 'polypeptide(L)'
;MNTYQKFLTMITTEFDRYVMENEEFARNIPQNAMIIFEVRGEKEFNTWHHTLSLKHREPDQPVIHIQIQKWRIHSLIEEVSLAKAA
;
A
#
# COMPACT_ATOMS: atom_id res chain seq x y z
N MET A 1 -18.22 -3.81 -7.59
CA MET A 1 -16.98 -3.55 -6.82
C MET A 1 -17.24 -2.39 -5.85
N ASN A 2 -16.99 -2.59 -4.55
CA ASN A 2 -17.16 -1.56 -3.51
C ASN A 2 -16.20 -0.36 -3.78
N THR A 3 -16.55 0.84 -3.34
CA THR A 3 -15.76 2.07 -3.49
C THR A 3 -14.32 1.88 -3.00
N TYR A 4 -14.11 1.23 -1.85
CA TYR A 4 -12.76 0.96 -1.34
C TYR A 4 -11.97 -0.06 -2.17
N GLN A 5 -12.63 -1.04 -2.78
CA GLN A 5 -11.95 -1.97 -3.70
C GLN A 5 -11.48 -1.26 -4.97
N LYS A 6 -12.30 -0.33 -5.50
CA LYS A 6 -11.89 0.52 -6.64
C LYS A 6 -10.70 1.39 -6.27
N PHE A 7 -10.72 2.01 -5.09
CA PHE A 7 -9.62 2.82 -4.62
C PHE A 7 -8.34 2.01 -4.40
N LEU A 8 -8.44 0.83 -3.78
CA LEU A 8 -7.31 -0.10 -3.62
C LEU A 8 -6.71 -0.51 -4.97
N THR A 9 -7.55 -0.83 -5.96
CA THR A 9 -7.09 -1.19 -7.31
C THR A 9 -6.28 -0.06 -7.95
N MET A 10 -6.77 1.17 -7.81
CA MET A 10 -6.10 2.37 -8.33
C MET A 10 -4.75 2.60 -7.64
N ILE A 11 -4.70 2.54 -6.30
CA ILE A 11 -3.46 2.70 -5.54
C ILE A 11 -2.45 1.61 -5.88
N THR A 12 -2.91 0.36 -5.98
CA THR A 12 -2.03 -0.77 -6.32
C THR A 12 -1.38 -0.57 -7.67
N THR A 13 -2.15 -0.13 -8.67
CA THR A 13 -1.63 0.15 -10.02
C THR A 13 -0.56 1.26 -10.02
N GLU A 14 -0.79 2.34 -9.27
CA GLU A 14 0.19 3.43 -9.15
C GLU A 14 1.42 3.01 -8.33
N PHE A 15 1.24 2.17 -7.31
CA PHE A 15 2.34 1.62 -6.54
C PHE A 15 3.21 0.69 -7.39
N ASP A 16 2.60 -0.16 -8.22
CA ASP A 16 3.33 -1.02 -9.15
C ASP A 16 4.20 -0.18 -10.10
N ARG A 17 3.65 0.93 -10.64
CA ARG A 17 4.42 1.88 -11.46
C ARG A 17 5.58 2.50 -10.66
N TYR A 18 5.32 2.97 -9.45
CA TYR A 18 6.36 3.55 -8.59
C TYR A 18 7.50 2.56 -8.32
N VAL A 19 7.17 1.30 -8.02
CA VAL A 19 8.15 0.24 -7.78
C VAL A 19 8.99 -0.03 -9.03
N MET A 20 8.38 -0.06 -10.22
CA MET A 20 9.09 -0.20 -11.49
C MET A 20 10.06 0.96 -11.76
N GLU A 21 9.70 2.19 -11.37
CA GLU A 21 10.52 3.39 -11.57
C GLU A 21 11.61 3.54 -10.48
N ASN A 22 11.46 2.86 -9.33
CA ASN A 22 12.32 3.01 -8.15
C ASN A 22 12.86 1.65 -7.70
N GLU A 23 13.73 1.03 -8.50
CA GLU A 23 14.28 -0.31 -8.22
C GLU A 23 14.98 -0.41 -6.85
N GLU A 24 15.62 0.65 -6.37
CA GLU A 24 16.27 0.66 -5.05
C GLU A 24 15.26 0.51 -3.91
N PHE A 25 14.10 1.16 -4.04
CA PHE A 25 12.99 0.98 -3.11
C PHE A 25 12.45 -0.46 -3.19
N ALA A 26 12.25 -0.97 -4.41
CA ALA A 26 11.75 -2.31 -4.65
C ALA A 26 12.60 -3.41 -3.98
N ARG A 27 13.94 -3.25 -4.01
CA ARG A 27 14.89 -4.18 -3.37
C ARG A 27 14.71 -4.30 -1.85
N ASN A 28 14.08 -3.32 -1.20
CA ASN A 28 13.84 -3.35 0.25
C ASN A 28 12.53 -4.05 0.62
N ILE A 29 11.68 -4.43 -0.35
CA ILE A 29 10.43 -5.14 -0.11
C ILE A 29 10.74 -6.64 0.06
N PRO A 30 10.39 -7.25 1.21
CA PRO A 30 10.58 -8.68 1.39
C PRO A 30 9.77 -9.49 0.38
N GLN A 31 10.32 -10.63 -0.05
CA GLN A 31 9.57 -11.56 -0.87
C GLN A 31 8.33 -12.05 -0.10
N ASN A 32 7.21 -12.19 -0.81
CA ASN A 32 5.90 -12.56 -0.25
C ASN A 32 5.36 -11.55 0.77
N ALA A 33 5.82 -10.31 0.80
CA ALA A 33 5.29 -9.32 1.73
C ALA A 33 3.81 -8.98 1.44
N MET A 34 2.99 -8.94 2.48
CA MET A 34 1.67 -8.32 2.47
C MET A 34 1.85 -6.80 2.51
N ILE A 35 1.36 -6.11 1.49
CA ILE A 35 1.35 -4.65 1.42
C ILE A 35 0.06 -4.12 2.05
N ILE A 36 0.19 -3.23 3.02
CA ILE A 36 -0.93 -2.46 3.57
C ILE A 36 -0.72 -0.99 3.25
N PHE A 37 -1.62 -0.41 2.45
CA PHE A 37 -1.60 1.02 2.13
C PHE A 37 -2.22 1.87 3.24
N GLU A 38 -1.53 2.93 3.62
CA GLU A 38 -2.01 3.97 4.54
C GLU A 38 -2.03 5.31 3.83
N VAL A 39 -3.21 5.75 3.40
CA VAL A 39 -3.37 7.01 2.66
C VAL A 39 -3.69 8.14 3.63
N ARG A 40 -2.90 9.21 3.57
CA ARG A 40 -3.13 10.39 4.42
C ARG A 40 -4.49 11.01 4.11
N GLY A 41 -5.33 11.14 5.14
CA GLY A 41 -6.68 11.71 5.04
C GLY A 41 -7.80 10.67 4.90
N GLU A 42 -7.48 9.43 4.53
CA GLU A 42 -8.46 8.39 4.21
C GLU A 42 -8.64 7.37 5.35
N LYS A 43 -9.05 7.86 6.53
CA LYS A 43 -9.09 7.05 7.77
C LYS A 43 -9.94 5.77 7.66
N GLU A 44 -11.10 5.89 7.03
CA GLU A 44 -12.07 4.79 6.90
C GLU A 44 -11.55 3.71 5.95
N PHE A 45 -10.97 4.13 4.82
CA PHE A 45 -10.26 3.23 3.91
C PHE A 45 -9.09 2.53 4.61
N ASN A 46 -8.24 3.26 5.32
CA ASN A 46 -7.08 2.69 6.02
C ASN A 46 -7.52 1.62 7.03
N THR A 47 -8.59 1.89 7.78
CA THR A 47 -9.14 0.93 8.76
C THR A 47 -9.70 -0.31 8.07
N TRP A 48 -10.46 -0.11 6.99
CA TRP A 48 -11.03 -1.18 6.18
C TRP A 48 -9.93 -2.06 5.57
N HIS A 49 -8.92 -1.44 4.94
CA HIS A 49 -7.86 -2.13 4.24
C HIS A 49 -6.94 -2.88 5.20
N HIS A 50 -6.56 -2.27 6.32
CA HIS A 50 -5.78 -2.92 7.37
C HIS A 50 -6.49 -4.17 7.91
N THR A 51 -7.76 -4.04 8.30
CA THR A 51 -8.56 -5.15 8.83
C THR A 51 -8.69 -6.29 7.82
N LEU A 52 -8.98 -5.95 6.55
CA LEU A 52 -9.11 -6.93 5.49
C LEU A 52 -7.80 -7.68 5.20
N SER A 53 -6.67 -6.96 5.20
CA SER A 53 -5.36 -7.52 4.88
C SER A 53 -4.88 -8.45 5.99
N LEU A 54 -4.97 -8.03 7.25
CA LEU A 54 -4.57 -8.88 8.38
C LEU A 54 -5.44 -10.12 8.54
N LYS A 55 -6.74 -10.04 8.20
CA LYS A 55 -7.63 -11.21 8.20
C LYS A 55 -7.18 -12.31 7.23
N HIS A 56 -6.51 -11.94 6.14
CA HIS A 56 -6.06 -12.86 5.09
C HIS A 56 -4.53 -13.03 5.04
N ARG A 57 -3.82 -12.54 6.05
CA ARG A 57 -2.36 -12.71 6.15
C ARG A 57 -2.02 -14.19 6.31
N GLU A 58 -1.09 -14.68 5.50
CA GLU A 58 -0.57 -16.04 5.66
C GLU A 58 0.36 -16.15 6.89
N PRO A 59 0.51 -17.34 7.50
CA PRO A 59 1.49 -17.56 8.56
C PRO A 59 2.89 -17.10 8.11
N ASP A 60 3.58 -16.38 8.99
CA ASP A 60 4.94 -15.86 8.78
C ASP A 60 5.11 -14.87 7.60
N GLN A 61 4.01 -14.47 6.95
CA GLN A 61 4.05 -13.51 5.85
C GLN A 61 4.52 -12.15 6.38
N PRO A 62 5.61 -11.55 5.84
CA PRO A 62 6.04 -10.22 6.25
C PRO A 62 4.94 -9.20 5.95
N VAL A 63 4.70 -8.25 6.85
CA VAL A 63 3.75 -7.15 6.61
C VAL A 63 4.53 -5.86 6.47
N ILE A 64 4.27 -5.11 5.41
CA ILE A 64 4.86 -3.79 5.21
C ILE A 64 3.78 -2.74 5.03
N HIS A 65 3.96 -1.61 5.71
CA HIS A 65 3.05 -0.48 5.65
C HIS A 65 3.62 0.56 4.70
N ILE A 66 2.82 0.90 3.69
CA ILE A 66 3.15 1.86 2.65
C ILE A 66 2.34 3.13 2.89
N GLN A 67 3.02 4.17 3.37
CA GLN A 67 2.38 5.43 3.68
C GLN A 67 2.39 6.34 2.45
N ILE A 68 1.20 6.71 1.99
CA ILE A 68 0.99 7.58 0.83
C ILE A 68 0.67 8.98 1.36
N GLN A 69 1.66 9.87 1.28
CA GLN A 69 1.59 11.21 1.88
C GLN A 69 0.79 12.21 1.03
N LYS A 70 0.83 12.04 -0.29
CA LYS A 70 0.10 12.87 -1.26
C LYS A 70 -0.46 11.99 -2.37
N TRP A 71 -1.74 12.18 -2.64
CA TRP A 71 -2.46 11.56 -3.74
C TRP A 71 -3.16 12.66 -4.53
N ARG A 72 -2.87 12.81 -5.83
CA ARG A 72 -3.67 13.67 -6.71
C ARG A 72 -4.73 12.83 -7.38
N ILE A 73 -5.90 13.42 -7.63
CA ILE A 73 -7.03 12.84 -8.40
C ILE A 73 -6.65 12.47 -9.86
N HIS A 74 -5.37 12.59 -10.24
CA HIS A 74 -4.82 12.37 -11.59
C HIS A 74 -3.53 11.51 -11.59
N SER A 75 -3.41 10.51 -10.72
CA SER A 75 -2.45 9.38 -10.87
C SER A 75 -0.96 9.72 -10.85
N LEU A 76 -0.45 10.27 -9.75
CA LEU A 76 0.98 10.18 -9.44
C LEU A 76 1.16 10.09 -7.92
N ILE A 77 1.74 9.00 -7.44
CA ILE A 77 2.29 8.91 -6.09
C ILE A 77 3.57 9.76 -6.08
N GLU A 78 3.56 10.89 -5.38
CA GLU A 78 4.71 11.82 -5.32
C GLU A 78 5.77 11.37 -4.28
N GLU A 79 5.37 10.68 -3.21
CA GLU A 79 6.24 10.32 -2.08
C GLU A 79 5.68 9.15 -1.27
N VAL A 80 6.53 8.16 -0.95
CA VAL A 80 6.21 6.97 -0.14
C VAL A 80 7.21 6.80 1.00
N SER A 81 6.73 6.55 2.22
CA SER A 81 7.55 6.11 3.35
C SER A 81 7.20 4.67 3.75
N LEU A 82 8.23 3.86 4.02
CA LEU A 82 8.10 2.48 4.48
C LEU A 82 8.29 2.44 5.99
N ALA A 83 7.26 2.01 6.71
CA ALA A 83 7.32 1.80 8.15
C ALA A 83 7.39 0.30 8.45
N LYS A 84 8.36 -0.12 9.28
CA LYS A 84 8.39 -1.48 9.84
C LYS A 84 7.38 -1.59 10.97
N ALA A 85 6.50 -2.58 10.90
CA ALA A 85 5.76 -3.07 12.06
C ALA A 85 6.60 -4.15 12.76
N ALA A 86 6.73 -4.04 14.08
CA ALA A 86 7.37 -5.04 14.95
C ALA A 86 6.45 -6.23 15.21
#